data_AF-A0A9W3D813-F1
#
_entry.id   AF-A0A9W3D813-F1
#
_cell.length_a   1.000
_cell.length_b   1.000
_cell.length_c   1.000
_cell.angle_alpha   90.00
_cell.angle_beta   90.00
_cell.angle_gamma   90.00
#
_symmetry.space_group_name_H-M   'P 1'
#
loop_
_entity.id
_entity.type
_entity.pdbx_description
1 polymer ?
#
loop_
_entity_poly.entity_id
_entity_poly.type
_entity_poly.pdbx_seq_one_letter_code
_entity_poly.pdbx_strand_id
1 'polypeptide(L)'
;MVTQLASGGTINAPRLPPLTFGEKFEEVYQVIMILDDREQFATNGKKIENICSRYEIKIEVRRLPVGDCIWIARHKYLGTEYVLDFIVERKSVDDMRSSIIDGRYRDQKLRLQRSGLRKLMYILEGDPNQSEAAEIIKTACFTTEILDGFDVLRSSGLKDTLRNYSDLTKSIHQYYKSRVNGDQNKVVASCPSFDSFVKRCQDLEKMTVSDVFAIQLMQVPQVTEEIAIAVVDMFPTLVSLASAYSNLDGNKRAQEEMLRNRSKNVICGTASKNIFKLVWSE
;
A
#
# COMPACT_ATOMS: atom_id res chain seq x y z
N MET A 1 -3.43 -24.89 -1.78
CA MET A 1 -4.76 -24.69 -2.39
C MET A 1 -4.63 -23.49 -3.32
N VAL A 2 -4.43 -23.77 -4.60
CA VAL A 2 -4.41 -22.76 -5.67
C VAL A 2 -5.86 -22.61 -6.10
N THR A 3 -6.45 -21.43 -5.97
CA THR A 3 -7.79 -21.18 -6.50
C THR A 3 -7.86 -19.76 -7.07
N GLN A 4 -7.97 -19.74 -8.40
CA GLN A 4 -8.52 -18.68 -9.27
C GLN A 4 -7.86 -17.29 -9.25
N LEU A 5 -6.91 -17.11 -10.17
CA LEU A 5 -6.81 -15.87 -10.97
C LEU A 5 -7.18 -16.18 -12.41
N ALA A 6 -8.48 -16.17 -12.67
CA ALA A 6 -9.03 -16.07 -14.02
C ALA A 6 -10.22 -15.11 -13.99
N SER A 7 -9.92 -13.80 -14.02
CA SER A 7 -10.86 -12.78 -14.49
C SER A 7 -10.10 -11.66 -15.22
N GLY A 8 -10.23 -11.68 -16.55
CA GLY A 8 -10.22 -10.53 -17.48
C GLY A 8 -9.23 -9.38 -17.30
N GLY A 9 -8.04 -9.49 -17.88
CA GLY A 9 -7.41 -8.54 -18.83
C GLY A 9 -7.39 -7.00 -18.64
N THR A 10 -7.87 -6.40 -17.55
CA THR A 10 -7.97 -4.92 -17.43
C THR A 10 -7.62 -4.34 -16.05
N ILE A 11 -7.40 -5.16 -15.02
CA ILE A 11 -7.27 -4.67 -13.63
C ILE A 11 -5.86 -4.10 -13.35
N ASN A 12 -4.82 -4.54 -14.07
CA ASN A 12 -3.42 -4.19 -13.78
C ASN A 12 -2.81 -3.09 -14.67
N ALA A 13 -3.54 -2.56 -15.64
CA ALA A 13 -3.02 -1.48 -16.47
C ALA A 13 -3.05 -0.14 -15.70
N PRO A 14 -2.04 0.73 -15.76
CA PRO A 14 -2.07 2.06 -15.16
C PRO A 14 -3.34 2.85 -15.52
N ARG A 15 -3.89 3.64 -14.60
CA ARG A 15 -5.00 4.55 -14.87
C ARG A 15 -4.53 5.74 -15.69
N LEU A 16 -5.47 6.35 -16.40
CA LEU A 16 -5.21 7.57 -17.18
C LEU A 16 -5.70 8.80 -16.40
N PRO A 17 -4.95 9.91 -16.39
CA PRO A 17 -5.51 11.19 -15.95
C PRO A 17 -6.64 11.62 -16.91
N PRO A 18 -7.61 12.41 -16.44
CA PRO A 18 -8.71 12.88 -17.27
C PRO A 18 -8.22 13.62 -18.51
N LEU A 19 -8.75 13.28 -19.68
CA LEU A 19 -8.50 13.97 -20.95
C LEU A 19 -9.84 14.21 -21.63
N THR A 20 -10.01 15.37 -22.24
CA THR A 20 -11.18 15.66 -23.08
C THR A 20 -10.96 15.09 -24.49
N PHE A 21 -12.06 14.93 -25.24
CA PHE A 21 -11.99 14.32 -26.56
C PHE A 21 -11.08 15.12 -27.50
N GLY A 22 -10.13 14.42 -28.15
CA GLY A 22 -9.17 15.01 -29.08
C GLY A 22 -7.90 15.57 -28.43
N GLU A 23 -7.82 15.68 -27.10
CA GLU A 23 -6.60 16.11 -26.42
C GLU A 23 -5.53 15.02 -26.41
N LYS A 24 -4.28 15.41 -26.67
CA LYS A 24 -3.13 14.53 -26.46
C LYS A 24 -2.54 14.76 -25.09
N PHE A 25 -2.13 13.67 -24.43
CA PHE A 25 -1.50 13.71 -23.11
C PHE A 25 -0.35 14.71 -23.03
N GLU A 26 0.56 14.67 -23.99
CA GLU A 26 1.76 15.52 -24.00
C GLU A 26 1.48 16.99 -24.25
N GLU A 27 0.33 17.34 -24.81
CA GLU A 27 -0.10 18.72 -25.04
C GLU A 27 -0.67 19.30 -23.74
N VAL A 28 -1.45 18.51 -23.00
CA VAL A 28 -2.20 18.94 -21.81
C VAL A 28 -1.42 18.77 -20.51
N TYR A 29 -0.65 17.69 -20.38
CA TYR A 29 -0.02 17.29 -19.13
C TYR A 29 1.50 17.35 -19.19
N GLN A 30 2.08 17.63 -18.02
CA GLN A 30 3.49 17.46 -17.75
C GLN A 30 3.68 16.39 -16.68
N VAL A 31 4.58 15.45 -16.94
CA VAL A 31 4.99 14.44 -15.95
C VAL A 31 6.04 15.04 -15.03
N ILE A 32 5.81 14.95 -13.72
CA ILE A 32 6.71 15.45 -12.68
C ILE A 32 6.89 14.34 -11.66
N MET A 33 8.15 14.07 -11.31
CA MET A 33 8.50 13.16 -10.24
C MET A 33 8.39 13.89 -8.91
N ILE A 34 7.62 13.35 -7.96
CA ILE A 34 7.55 13.87 -6.60
C ILE A 34 8.44 12.99 -5.73
N LEU A 35 9.43 13.60 -5.09
CA LEU A 35 10.36 12.96 -4.17
C LEU A 35 9.98 13.30 -2.73
N ASP A 36 9.97 12.29 -1.84
CA ASP A 36 9.72 12.53 -0.42
C ASP A 36 10.83 13.39 0.19
N ASP A 37 10.45 14.34 1.04
CA ASP A 37 11.38 15.27 1.68
C ASP A 37 12.32 14.63 2.72
N ARG A 38 12.04 13.39 3.14
CA ARG A 38 12.92 12.60 4.03
C ARG A 38 14.09 11.98 3.29
N GLU A 39 14.09 11.96 1.96
CA GLU A 39 15.20 11.41 1.19
C GLU A 39 16.47 12.22 1.40
N GLN A 40 17.60 11.53 1.61
CA GLN A 40 18.86 12.17 2.03
C GLN A 40 19.36 13.26 1.07
N PHE A 41 19.01 13.16 -0.22
CA PHE A 41 19.42 14.12 -1.25
C PHE A 41 18.36 15.19 -1.56
N ALA A 42 17.18 15.13 -0.92
CA ALA A 42 16.08 16.07 -1.10
C ALA A 42 16.31 17.43 -0.42
N THR A 43 17.22 17.49 0.57
CA THR A 43 17.45 18.67 1.42
C THR A 43 18.28 19.78 0.77
N ASN A 44 18.87 19.55 -0.40
CA ASN A 44 19.71 20.53 -1.09
C ASN A 44 19.12 20.89 -2.47
N GLY A 45 18.42 22.02 -2.53
CA GLY A 45 17.79 22.51 -3.76
C GLY A 45 18.75 22.58 -4.96
N LYS A 46 19.98 23.05 -4.77
CA LYS A 46 21.00 23.09 -5.83
C LYS A 46 21.37 21.69 -6.33
N LYS A 47 21.40 20.70 -5.43
CA LYS A 47 21.65 19.29 -5.79
C LYS A 47 20.50 18.76 -6.66
N ILE A 48 19.25 19.08 -6.32
CA ILE A 48 18.07 18.70 -7.10
C ILE A 48 18.07 19.36 -8.48
N GLU A 49 18.37 20.67 -8.57
CA GLU A 49 18.48 21.37 -9.87
C GLU A 49 19.55 20.77 -10.77
N ASN A 50 20.71 20.42 -10.19
CA ASN A 50 21.79 19.74 -10.90
C ASN A 50 21.35 18.35 -11.39
N ILE A 51 20.61 17.60 -10.58
CA ILE A 51 20.06 16.29 -10.97
C ILE A 51 19.05 16.47 -12.11
N CYS A 52 18.11 17.41 -11.98
CA CYS A 52 17.11 17.70 -13.02
C CYS A 52 17.77 18.02 -14.35
N SER A 53 18.80 18.87 -14.33
CA SER A 53 19.54 19.28 -15.52
C SER A 53 20.35 18.13 -16.12
N ARG A 54 21.04 17.35 -15.29
CA ARG A 54 21.92 16.25 -15.73
C ARG A 54 21.14 15.05 -16.28
N TYR A 55 20.00 14.74 -15.69
CA TYR A 55 19.20 13.56 -16.00
C TYR A 55 17.94 13.89 -16.80
N GLU A 56 17.73 15.15 -17.16
CA GLU A 56 16.61 15.65 -17.97
C GLU A 56 15.24 15.25 -17.42
N ILE A 57 15.08 15.36 -16.10
CA ILE A 57 13.82 15.07 -15.40
C ILE A 57 13.37 16.25 -14.59
N LYS A 58 12.05 16.35 -14.36
CA LYS A 58 11.46 17.32 -13.45
C LYS A 58 11.18 16.67 -12.11
N ILE A 59 11.76 17.23 -11.06
CA ILE A 59 11.59 16.76 -9.68
C ILE A 59 11.00 17.89 -8.84
N GLU A 60 10.02 17.55 -8.02
CA GLU A 60 9.57 18.40 -6.92
C GLU A 60 9.67 17.63 -5.60
N VAL A 61 10.17 18.30 -4.57
CA VAL A 61 10.31 17.71 -3.23
C VAL A 61 9.06 18.06 -2.43
N ARG A 62 8.37 17.05 -1.88
CA ARG A 62 7.17 17.22 -1.06
C ARG A 62 7.11 16.10 -0.01
N ARG A 63 6.33 16.31 1.04
CA ARG A 63 6.00 15.23 1.97
C ARG A 63 5.04 14.23 1.30
N LEU A 64 5.47 12.99 1.16
CA LEU A 64 4.61 11.88 0.75
C LEU A 64 4.04 11.15 1.98
N PRO A 65 2.79 10.67 1.91
CA PRO A 65 2.22 9.85 2.97
C PRO A 65 2.84 8.44 2.99
N VAL A 66 3.23 7.92 1.83
CA VAL A 66 3.83 6.59 1.63
C VAL A 66 4.72 6.59 0.39
N GLY A 67 5.78 5.77 0.42
CA GLY A 67 6.81 5.69 -0.63
C GLY A 67 7.77 6.87 -0.61
N ASP A 68 8.89 6.70 -1.31
CA ASP A 68 9.95 7.71 -1.40
C ASP A 68 9.84 8.51 -2.70
N CYS A 69 9.17 7.97 -3.70
CA CYS A 69 8.99 8.62 -4.99
C CYS A 69 7.68 8.19 -5.68
N ILE A 70 6.97 9.16 -6.25
CA ILE A 70 5.81 8.93 -7.14
C ILE A 70 5.89 9.84 -8.36
N TRP A 71 5.01 9.62 -9.33
CA TRP A 71 4.85 10.53 -10.47
C TRP A 71 3.46 11.13 -10.51
N ILE A 72 3.39 12.40 -10.87
CA ILE A 72 2.13 13.09 -11.13
C ILE A 72 2.06 13.55 -12.59
N ALA A 73 0.85 13.61 -13.12
CA ALA A 73 0.54 14.41 -14.29
C ALA A 73 -0.08 15.73 -13.82
N ARG A 74 0.64 16.84 -14.03
CA ARG A 74 0.13 18.19 -13.79
C ARG A 74 -0.44 18.77 -15.08
N HIS A 75 -1.70 19.21 -15.03
CA HIS A 75 -2.33 19.89 -16.15
C HIS A 75 -1.67 21.25 -16.36
N LYS A 76 -1.19 21.55 -17.57
CA LYS A 76 -0.39 22.75 -17.85
C LYS A 76 -1.16 24.06 -17.67
N TYR A 77 -2.45 24.05 -18.00
CA TYR A 77 -3.31 25.24 -17.93
C TYR A 77 -4.07 25.38 -16.60
N LEU A 78 -4.64 24.29 -16.07
CA LEU A 78 -5.44 24.30 -14.84
C LEU A 78 -4.63 24.12 -13.56
N GLY A 79 -3.39 23.63 -13.66
CA GLY A 79 -2.54 23.32 -12.51
C GLY A 79 -2.98 22.10 -11.70
N THR A 80 -4.11 21.47 -12.03
CA THR A 80 -4.62 20.27 -11.36
C THR A 80 -3.66 19.09 -11.49
N GLU A 81 -3.50 18.33 -10.41
CA GLU A 81 -2.52 17.26 -10.30
C GLU A 81 -3.18 15.91 -10.09
N TYR A 82 -2.78 14.93 -10.91
CA TYR A 82 -3.25 13.56 -10.84
C TYR A 82 -2.08 12.61 -10.57
N VAL A 83 -2.22 11.73 -9.59
CA VAL A 83 -1.18 10.75 -9.24
C VAL A 83 -1.22 9.61 -10.25
N LEU A 84 -0.09 9.39 -10.92
CA LEU A 84 0.10 8.27 -11.83
C LEU A 84 0.29 6.98 -11.02
N ASP A 85 0.05 5.85 -11.67
CA ASP A 85 -0.05 4.56 -10.97
C ASP A 85 1.28 3.95 -10.52
N PHE A 86 2.32 4.76 -10.35
CA PHE A 86 3.70 4.34 -10.11
C PHE A 86 4.20 4.91 -8.79
N ILE A 87 4.76 4.03 -7.95
CA ILE A 87 5.38 4.37 -6.66
C ILE A 87 6.63 3.56 -6.46
N VAL A 88 7.65 4.20 -5.92
CA VAL A 88 8.93 3.59 -5.55
C VAL A 88 9.16 3.72 -4.06
N GLU A 89 9.58 2.62 -3.44
CA GLU A 89 10.29 2.60 -2.17
C GLU A 89 11.79 2.35 -2.47
N ARG A 90 12.64 3.29 -2.09
CA ARG A 90 14.09 3.16 -2.20
C ARG A 90 14.62 2.61 -0.88
N LYS A 91 15.49 1.60 -0.97
CA LYS A 91 16.04 0.95 0.22
C LYS A 91 17.51 0.65 0.02
N SER A 92 18.37 1.08 0.93
CA SER A 92 19.75 0.58 0.94
C SER A 92 19.78 -0.87 1.42
N VAL A 93 20.82 -1.64 1.07
CA VAL A 93 21.04 -3.00 1.58
C VAL A 93 21.04 -3.02 3.12
N ASP A 94 21.66 -2.02 3.75
CA ASP A 94 21.73 -1.92 5.20
C ASP A 94 20.36 -1.59 5.82
N ASP A 95 19.62 -0.62 5.26
CA ASP A 95 18.27 -0.29 5.71
C ASP A 95 17.31 -1.46 5.50
N MET A 96 17.49 -2.23 4.42
CA MET A 96 16.71 -3.44 4.16
C MET A 96 16.96 -4.47 5.26
N ARG A 97 18.23 -4.76 5.59
CA ARG A 97 18.61 -5.64 6.70
C ARG A 97 17.93 -5.20 8.00
N SER A 98 18.10 -3.93 8.39
CA SER A 98 17.52 -3.40 9.62
C SER A 98 15.99 -3.51 9.62
N SER A 99 15.34 -3.19 8.50
CA SER A 99 13.88 -3.25 8.38
C SER A 99 13.28 -4.66 8.45
N ILE A 100 14.04 -5.67 8.03
CA ILE A 100 13.61 -7.07 8.16
C ILE A 100 13.71 -7.50 9.63
N ILE A 101 14.82 -7.13 10.30
CA ILE A 101 15.06 -7.50 11.70
C ILE A 101 14.04 -6.85 12.64
N ASP A 102 13.73 -5.58 12.44
CA ASP A 102 12.81 -4.83 13.30
C ASP A 102 11.32 -4.92 12.85
N GLY A 103 11.04 -5.68 11.80
CA GLY A 103 9.69 -5.93 11.30
C GLY A 103 9.10 -4.85 10.40
N ARG A 104 9.72 -3.66 10.28
CA ARG A 104 9.19 -2.53 9.48
C ARG A 104 9.04 -2.85 8.00
N TYR A 105 9.82 -3.79 7.47
CA TYR A 105 9.73 -4.23 6.08
C TYR A 105 8.32 -4.71 5.72
N ARG A 106 7.66 -5.45 6.60
CA ARG A 106 6.30 -5.95 6.36
C ARG A 106 5.29 -4.81 6.32
N ASP A 107 5.39 -3.88 7.27
CA ASP A 107 4.46 -2.76 7.40
C ASP A 107 4.61 -1.76 6.25
N GLN A 108 5.84 -1.51 5.80
CA GLN A 108 6.14 -0.67 4.64
C GLN A 108 5.49 -1.21 3.37
N LYS A 109 5.67 -2.51 3.07
CA LYS A 109 5.00 -3.17 1.95
C LYS A 109 3.48 -3.10 2.03
N LEU A 110 2.92 -3.35 3.21
CA LEU A 110 1.49 -3.29 3.42
C LEU A 110 0.93 -1.88 3.13
N ARG A 111 1.62 -0.84 3.58
CA ARG A 111 1.25 0.56 3.30
C ARG A 111 1.32 0.86 1.79
N LEU A 112 2.35 0.39 1.09
CA LEU A 112 2.48 0.52 -0.36
C LEU A 112 1.35 -0.20 -1.11
N GLN A 113 1.03 -1.45 -0.74
CA GLN A 113 -0.07 -2.22 -1.32
C GLN A 113 -1.43 -1.55 -1.10
N ARG A 114 -1.64 -0.97 0.08
CA ARG A 114 -2.91 -0.30 0.43
C ARG A 114 -3.01 1.12 -0.14
N SER A 115 -1.92 1.72 -0.59
CA SER A 115 -1.90 3.07 -1.20
C SER A 115 -2.88 3.22 -2.37
N GLY A 116 -3.23 2.10 -3.02
CA GLY A 116 -4.14 2.06 -4.15
C GLY A 116 -3.47 2.38 -5.48
N LEU A 117 -2.14 2.53 -5.52
CA LEU A 117 -1.35 2.60 -6.75
C LEU A 117 -1.06 1.18 -7.28
N ARG A 118 -0.99 1.04 -8.61
CA ARG A 118 -0.95 -0.30 -9.25
C ARG A 118 0.46 -0.83 -9.54
N LYS A 119 1.44 0.05 -9.75
CA LYS A 119 2.83 -0.29 -10.06
C LYS A 119 3.70 0.07 -8.87
N LEU A 120 3.88 -0.91 -8.00
CA LEU A 120 4.69 -0.83 -6.81
C LEU A 120 6.11 -1.28 -7.14
N MET A 121 7.09 -0.46 -6.84
CA MET A 121 8.49 -0.74 -7.17
C MET A 121 9.36 -0.62 -5.92
N TYR A 122 10.32 -1.52 -5.79
CA TYR A 122 11.45 -1.37 -4.86
C TYR A 122 12.71 -1.05 -5.65
N ILE A 123 13.47 -0.06 -5.22
CA ILE A 123 14.86 0.11 -5.67
C ILE A 123 15.77 -0.29 -4.51
N LEU A 124 16.43 -1.45 -4.63
CA LEU A 124 17.44 -1.86 -3.67
C LEU A 124 18.82 -1.34 -4.10
N GLU A 125 19.37 -0.44 -3.29
CA GLU A 125 20.65 0.21 -3.52
C GLU A 125 21.79 -0.46 -2.73
N GLY A 126 22.85 -0.86 -3.42
CA GLY A 126 24.00 -1.60 -2.91
C GLY A 126 24.02 -3.06 -3.33
N ASP A 127 25.08 -3.78 -2.96
CA ASP A 127 25.23 -5.22 -3.24
C ASP A 127 24.86 -6.05 -2.00
N PRO A 128 23.76 -6.83 -2.04
CA PRO A 128 23.38 -7.72 -0.95
C PRO A 128 24.48 -8.70 -0.55
N ASN A 129 25.35 -9.11 -1.48
CA ASN A 129 26.42 -10.07 -1.20
C ASN A 129 27.53 -9.50 -0.30
N GLN A 130 27.59 -8.18 -0.14
CA GLN A 130 28.50 -7.52 0.78
C GLN A 130 27.96 -7.48 2.22
N SER A 131 26.69 -7.87 2.41
CA SER A 131 26.06 -7.94 3.72
C SER A 131 26.15 -9.36 4.30
N GLU A 132 26.39 -9.48 5.60
CA GLU A 132 26.27 -10.77 6.32
C GLU A 132 24.86 -11.36 6.26
N ALA A 133 23.85 -10.53 6.00
CA ALA A 133 22.45 -10.93 5.87
C ALA A 133 22.04 -11.18 4.40
N ALA A 134 23.00 -11.43 3.49
CA ALA A 134 22.77 -11.57 2.06
C ALA A 134 21.58 -12.46 1.70
N GLU A 135 21.51 -13.66 2.29
CA GLU A 135 20.46 -14.64 1.99
C GLU A 135 19.07 -14.14 2.43
N ILE A 136 18.96 -13.55 3.62
CA ILE A 136 17.70 -12.99 4.13
C ILE A 136 17.23 -11.84 3.23
N ILE A 137 18.15 -10.97 2.79
CA ILE A 137 17.84 -9.84 1.90
C ILE A 137 17.39 -10.34 0.53
N LYS A 138 18.08 -11.33 -0.05
CA LYS A 138 17.70 -11.93 -1.33
C LYS A 138 16.32 -12.57 -1.23
N THR A 139 16.06 -13.38 -0.21
CA THR A 139 14.74 -14.00 0.02
C THR A 139 13.65 -12.95 0.17
N ALA A 140 13.91 -11.86 0.90
CA ALA A 140 12.95 -10.76 1.04
C ALA A 140 12.64 -10.09 -0.31
N CYS A 141 13.67 -9.82 -1.12
CA CYS A 141 13.47 -9.29 -2.47
C CYS A 141 12.67 -10.26 -3.36
N PHE A 142 13.01 -11.56 -3.38
CA PHE A 142 12.28 -12.55 -4.16
C PHE A 142 10.82 -12.68 -3.70
N THR A 143 10.58 -12.63 -2.40
CA THR A 143 9.23 -12.64 -1.84
C THR A 143 8.45 -11.40 -2.30
N THR A 144 9.07 -10.22 -2.21
CA THR A 144 8.47 -8.95 -2.64
C THR A 144 8.13 -8.96 -4.13
N GLU A 145 8.99 -9.53 -4.95
CA GLU A 145 8.79 -9.60 -6.39
C GLU A 145 7.72 -10.63 -6.78
N ILE A 146 7.89 -11.87 -6.33
CA ILE A 146 7.09 -13.00 -6.82
C ILE A 146 5.76 -13.14 -6.09
N LEU A 147 5.75 -12.95 -4.76
CA LEU A 147 4.54 -13.15 -3.95
C LEU A 147 3.73 -11.86 -3.82
N ASP A 148 4.40 -10.73 -3.62
CA ASP A 148 3.72 -9.45 -3.41
C ASP A 148 3.46 -8.66 -4.69
N GLY A 149 4.10 -9.04 -5.81
CA GLY A 149 3.88 -8.46 -7.14
C GLY A 149 4.51 -7.09 -7.35
N PHE A 150 5.55 -6.74 -6.60
CA PHE A 150 6.34 -5.52 -6.79
C PHE A 150 7.39 -5.73 -7.88
N ASP A 151 7.76 -4.70 -8.62
CA ASP A 151 8.97 -4.76 -9.45
C ASP A 151 10.19 -4.40 -8.57
N VAL A 152 11.19 -5.29 -8.49
CA VAL A 152 12.39 -5.07 -7.66
C VAL A 152 13.59 -4.73 -8.56
N LEU A 153 13.96 -3.45 -8.59
CA LEU A 153 15.11 -2.93 -9.32
C LEU A 153 16.35 -2.93 -8.43
N ARG A 154 17.46 -3.46 -8.95
CA ARG A 154 18.77 -3.37 -8.28
C ARG A 154 19.49 -2.11 -8.73
N SER A 155 20.16 -1.45 -7.80
CA SER A 155 21.02 -0.33 -8.10
C SER A 155 22.34 -0.45 -7.34
N SER A 156 23.43 -0.08 -8.00
CA SER A 156 24.76 -0.09 -7.38
C SER A 156 25.00 1.06 -6.39
N GLY A 157 24.19 2.11 -6.44
CA GLY A 157 24.37 3.33 -5.64
C GLY A 157 23.51 4.49 -6.14
N LEU A 158 23.56 5.62 -5.43
CA LEU A 158 22.74 6.79 -5.72
C LEU A 158 22.80 7.25 -7.19
N LYS A 159 23.98 7.28 -7.81
CA LYS A 159 24.14 7.72 -9.21
C LYS A 159 23.35 6.86 -10.19
N ASP A 160 23.31 5.57 -9.93
CA ASP A 160 22.62 4.56 -10.71
C ASP A 160 21.11 4.58 -10.41
N THR A 161 20.72 4.80 -9.15
CA THR A 161 19.33 5.05 -8.77
C THR A 161 18.74 6.29 -9.45
N LEU A 162 19.51 7.38 -9.54
CA LEU A 162 19.10 8.57 -10.28
C LEU A 162 18.96 8.32 -11.79
N ARG A 163 19.77 7.41 -12.36
CA ARG A 163 19.59 6.95 -13.74
C ARG A 163 18.29 6.17 -13.89
N ASN A 164 18.01 5.23 -12.98
CA ASN A 164 16.75 4.50 -12.95
C ASN A 164 15.55 5.45 -12.87
N TYR A 165 15.60 6.50 -12.04
CA TYR A 165 14.54 7.52 -12.01
C TYR A 165 14.38 8.27 -13.32
N SER A 166 15.48 8.60 -14.01
CA SER A 166 15.43 9.20 -15.34
C SER A 166 14.74 8.28 -16.35
N ASP A 167 15.18 7.04 -16.42
CA ASP A 167 14.69 6.05 -17.37
C ASP A 167 13.21 5.70 -17.10
N LEU A 168 12.82 5.56 -15.83
CA LEU A 168 11.44 5.39 -15.41
C LEU A 168 10.58 6.58 -15.79
N THR A 169 11.03 7.81 -15.51
CA THR A 169 10.27 9.03 -15.86
C THR A 169 10.03 9.13 -17.37
N LYS A 170 11.08 8.89 -18.17
CA LYS A 170 11.00 8.89 -19.64
C LYS A 170 10.06 7.77 -20.14
N SER A 171 10.16 6.58 -19.57
CA SER A 171 9.31 5.44 -19.93
C SER A 171 7.84 5.67 -19.56
N ILE A 172 7.55 6.23 -18.38
CA ILE A 172 6.21 6.61 -17.95
C ILE A 172 5.63 7.66 -18.90
N HIS A 173 6.40 8.70 -19.22
CA HIS A 173 5.95 9.72 -20.17
C HIS A 173 5.59 9.12 -21.54
N GLN A 174 6.47 8.28 -22.08
CA GLN A 174 6.24 7.60 -23.37
C GLN A 174 5.04 6.63 -23.32
N TYR A 175 4.83 5.97 -22.18
CA TYR A 175 3.70 5.09 -21.96
C TYR A 175 2.37 5.85 -22.07
N TYR A 176 2.23 6.97 -21.35
CA TYR A 176 1.02 7.79 -21.39
C TYR A 176 0.81 8.47 -22.74
N LYS A 177 1.90 8.90 -23.39
CA LYS A 177 1.86 9.42 -24.76
C LYS A 177 1.28 8.41 -25.75
N SER A 178 1.73 7.16 -25.72
CA SER A 178 1.31 6.15 -26.70
C SER A 178 -0.10 5.61 -26.43
N ARG A 179 -0.49 5.47 -25.15
CA ARG A 179 -1.74 4.84 -24.75
C ARG A 179 -2.99 5.69 -25.03
N VAL A 180 -2.86 7.02 -24.98
CA VAL A 180 -3.98 7.94 -25.27
C VAL A 180 -4.36 7.94 -26.75
N ASN A 181 -3.43 7.60 -27.64
CA ASN A 181 -3.68 7.57 -29.09
C ASN A 181 -4.41 6.31 -29.57
N GLY A 182 -4.57 5.27 -28.74
CA GLY A 182 -5.01 3.95 -29.18
C GLY A 182 -6.36 3.44 -28.66
N ASP A 183 -6.93 3.97 -27.57
CA ASP A 183 -8.07 3.32 -26.89
C ASP A 183 -8.98 4.29 -26.12
N GLN A 184 -9.55 5.30 -26.81
CA GLN A 184 -10.51 6.25 -26.20
C GLN A 184 -11.88 5.62 -25.84
N ASN A 185 -12.12 4.34 -26.19
CA ASN A 185 -13.44 3.69 -26.08
C ASN A 185 -13.61 2.74 -24.88
N LYS A 186 -12.65 2.65 -23.96
CA LYS A 186 -12.83 1.92 -22.69
C LYS A 186 -12.89 2.90 -21.53
N VAL A 187 -13.95 2.80 -20.73
CA VAL A 187 -14.07 3.51 -19.44
C VAL A 187 -13.01 2.95 -18.50
N VAL A 188 -11.78 3.47 -18.60
CA VAL A 188 -10.68 3.14 -17.70
C VAL A 188 -10.85 4.01 -16.46
N ALA A 189 -10.71 3.41 -15.27
CA ALA A 189 -10.68 4.17 -14.02
C ALA A 189 -9.69 5.35 -14.11
N SER A 190 -10.10 6.53 -13.66
CA SER A 190 -9.26 7.73 -13.72
C SER A 190 -8.23 7.77 -12.60
N CYS A 191 -7.08 8.38 -12.85
CA CYS A 191 -6.08 8.67 -11.83
C CYS A 191 -6.68 9.51 -10.69
N PRO A 192 -6.37 9.21 -9.41
CA PRO A 192 -6.82 10.03 -8.30
C PRO A 192 -6.11 11.40 -8.33
N SER A 193 -6.76 12.44 -7.82
CA SER A 193 -6.05 13.69 -7.50
C SER A 193 -5.03 13.47 -6.40
N PHE A 194 -4.01 14.32 -6.32
CA PHE A 194 -3.01 14.26 -5.24
C PHE A 194 -3.65 14.29 -3.85
N ASP A 195 -4.61 15.19 -3.62
CA ASP A 195 -5.33 15.26 -2.34
C ASP A 195 -6.12 13.99 -2.02
N SER A 196 -6.74 13.37 -3.03
CA SER A 196 -7.47 12.11 -2.85
C SER A 196 -6.53 10.96 -2.52
N PHE A 197 -5.34 10.93 -3.10
CA PHE A 197 -4.28 9.97 -2.75
C PHE A 197 -3.82 10.16 -1.30
N VAL A 198 -3.50 11.40 -0.90
CA VAL A 198 -3.09 11.71 0.47
C VAL A 198 -4.17 11.33 1.47
N LYS A 199 -5.43 11.73 1.22
CA LYS A 199 -6.57 11.40 2.08
C LYS A 199 -6.75 9.89 2.22
N ARG A 200 -6.66 9.13 1.13
CA ARG A 200 -6.72 7.66 1.17
C ARG A 200 -5.64 7.08 2.08
N CYS A 201 -4.39 7.53 1.94
CA CYS A 201 -3.30 7.03 2.78
C CYS A 201 -3.51 7.37 4.27
N GLN A 202 -3.99 8.57 4.57
CA GLN A 202 -4.32 8.97 5.94
C GLN A 202 -5.49 8.16 6.52
N ASP A 203 -6.52 7.90 5.72
CA ASP A 203 -7.67 7.09 6.14
C ASP A 203 -7.27 5.64 6.47
N LEU A 204 -6.22 5.11 5.83
CA LEU A 204 -5.65 3.79 6.14
C LEU A 204 -4.86 3.75 7.45
N GLU A 205 -4.38 4.90 7.93
CA GLU A 205 -3.68 5.02 9.22
C GLU A 205 -4.66 5.24 10.39
N LYS A 206 -5.94 5.53 10.09
CA LYS A 206 -6.97 5.69 11.12
C LYS A 206 -7.41 4.33 11.62
N MET A 207 -7.23 4.11 12.92
CA MET A 207 -7.77 2.94 13.60
C MET A 207 -9.30 3.08 13.72
N THR A 208 -10.04 2.10 13.21
CA THR A 208 -11.50 2.06 13.36
C THR A 208 -11.88 1.47 14.73
N VAL A 209 -13.13 1.68 15.16
CA VAL A 209 -13.66 1.02 16.37
C VAL A 209 -13.58 -0.50 16.24
N SER A 210 -13.79 -1.05 15.04
CA SER A 210 -13.65 -2.48 14.77
C SER A 210 -12.22 -2.96 14.91
N ASP A 211 -11.23 -2.17 14.47
CA ASP A 211 -9.81 -2.51 14.65
C ASP A 211 -9.42 -2.51 16.14
N VAL A 212 -9.84 -1.48 16.88
CA VAL A 212 -9.65 -1.42 18.34
C VAL A 212 -10.26 -2.65 18.99
N PHE A 213 -11.49 -3.00 18.60
CA PHE A 213 -12.22 -4.12 19.16
C PHE A 213 -11.56 -5.47 18.83
N ALA A 214 -11.07 -5.67 17.60
CA ALA A 214 -10.28 -6.85 17.23
C ALA A 214 -9.03 -6.98 18.11
N ILE A 215 -8.31 -5.88 18.34
CA ILE A 215 -7.12 -5.85 19.22
C ILE A 215 -7.49 -6.21 20.66
N GLN A 216 -8.60 -5.69 21.17
CA GLN A 216 -9.12 -6.02 22.51
C GLN A 216 -9.49 -7.51 22.62
N LEU A 217 -10.14 -8.08 21.61
CA LEU A 217 -10.48 -9.49 21.56
C LEU A 217 -9.24 -10.38 21.58
N MET A 218 -8.17 -10.00 20.87
CA MET A 218 -6.90 -10.73 20.88
C MET A 218 -6.18 -10.72 22.24
N GLN A 219 -6.60 -9.88 23.21
CA GLN A 219 -6.11 -9.95 24.59
C GLN A 219 -6.78 -11.08 25.40
N VAL A 220 -7.85 -11.69 24.87
CA VAL A 220 -8.54 -12.81 25.51
C VAL A 220 -7.76 -14.11 25.26
N PRO A 221 -7.50 -14.93 26.30
CA PRO A 221 -6.84 -16.21 26.13
C PRO A 221 -7.52 -17.09 25.08
N GLN A 222 -6.73 -17.63 24.15
CA GLN A 222 -7.15 -18.49 23.04
C GLN A 222 -7.96 -17.79 21.94
N VAL A 223 -7.91 -16.46 21.87
CA VAL A 223 -8.44 -15.69 20.74
C VAL A 223 -7.30 -15.28 19.81
N THR A 224 -7.22 -15.94 18.66
CA THR A 224 -6.27 -15.59 17.59
C THR A 224 -6.80 -14.44 16.73
N GLU A 225 -5.99 -13.94 15.81
CA GLU A 225 -6.39 -12.92 14.82
C GLU A 225 -7.59 -13.39 14.01
N GLU A 226 -7.58 -14.64 13.53
CA GLU A 226 -8.68 -15.21 12.73
C GLU A 226 -9.99 -15.29 13.53
N ILE A 227 -9.89 -15.62 14.83
CA ILE A 227 -11.05 -15.64 15.73
C ILE A 227 -11.56 -14.21 15.96
N ALA A 228 -10.68 -13.25 16.21
CA ALA A 228 -11.05 -11.86 16.42
C ALA A 228 -11.74 -11.28 15.19
N ILE A 229 -11.22 -11.53 13.98
CA ILE A 229 -11.85 -11.15 12.71
C ILE A 229 -13.24 -11.78 12.58
N ALA A 230 -13.37 -13.08 12.81
CA ALA A 230 -14.66 -13.77 12.74
C ALA A 230 -15.71 -13.20 13.71
N VAL A 231 -15.28 -12.76 14.90
CA VAL A 231 -16.18 -12.08 15.86
C VAL A 231 -16.59 -10.71 15.35
N VAL A 232 -15.63 -9.89 14.90
CA VAL A 232 -15.88 -8.53 14.42
C VAL A 232 -16.77 -8.52 13.17
N ASP A 233 -16.63 -9.50 12.27
CA ASP A 233 -17.49 -9.66 11.09
C ASP A 233 -18.96 -9.87 11.47
N MET A 234 -19.23 -10.55 12.59
CA MET A 234 -20.59 -10.74 13.11
C MET A 234 -21.05 -9.56 13.98
N PHE A 235 -20.14 -8.98 14.75
CA PHE A 235 -20.39 -7.95 15.75
C PHE A 235 -19.31 -6.86 15.65
N PRO A 236 -19.49 -5.83 14.82
CA PRO A 236 -18.43 -4.87 14.50
C PRO A 236 -17.91 -4.05 15.68
N THR A 237 -18.63 -4.04 16.81
CA THR A 237 -18.28 -3.28 18.00
C THR A 237 -18.56 -4.07 19.28
N LEU A 238 -17.85 -3.74 20.36
CA LEU A 238 -18.11 -4.29 21.70
C LEU A 238 -19.59 -4.14 22.11
N VAL A 239 -20.19 -2.97 21.83
CA VAL A 239 -21.60 -2.69 22.14
C VAL A 239 -22.54 -3.62 21.38
N SER A 240 -22.26 -3.87 20.09
CA SER A 240 -23.07 -4.81 19.29
C SER A 240 -22.97 -6.25 19.81
N LEU A 241 -21.79 -6.67 20.29
CA LEU A 241 -21.62 -7.99 20.91
C LEU A 241 -22.33 -8.09 22.26
N ALA A 242 -22.18 -7.08 23.10
CA ALA A 242 -22.84 -6.99 24.40
C ALA A 242 -24.38 -7.01 24.26
N SER A 243 -24.92 -6.26 23.29
CA SER A 243 -26.35 -6.28 22.95
C SER A 243 -26.82 -7.68 22.54
N ALA A 244 -26.00 -8.42 21.80
CA ALA A 244 -26.32 -9.80 21.42
C ALA A 244 -26.35 -10.75 22.63
N TYR A 245 -25.44 -10.59 23.59
CA TYR A 245 -25.47 -11.34 24.85
C TYR A 245 -26.67 -10.98 25.73
N SER A 246 -27.04 -9.69 25.78
CA SER A 246 -28.23 -9.22 26.51
C SER A 246 -29.53 -9.86 26.01
N ASN A 247 -29.63 -10.14 24.71
CA ASN A 247 -30.80 -10.81 24.13
C ASN A 247 -30.92 -12.28 24.55
N LEU A 248 -29.87 -12.86 25.14
CA LEU A 248 -29.82 -14.24 25.64
C LEU A 248 -29.76 -14.29 27.17
N ASP A 249 -30.10 -13.18 27.83
CA ASP A 249 -29.98 -13.06 29.27
C ASP A 249 -30.87 -14.08 30.01
N GLY A 250 -30.39 -14.54 31.16
CA GLY A 250 -31.00 -15.66 31.89
C GLY A 250 -30.64 -17.06 31.35
N ASN A 251 -29.98 -17.20 30.20
CA ASN A 251 -29.45 -18.48 29.71
C ASN A 251 -27.93 -18.44 29.49
N LYS A 252 -27.19 -18.58 30.60
CA LYS A 252 -25.72 -18.56 30.61
C LYS A 252 -25.09 -19.54 29.61
N ARG A 253 -25.65 -20.76 29.47
CA ARG A 253 -25.12 -21.75 28.53
C ARG A 253 -25.28 -21.30 27.07
N ALA A 254 -26.41 -20.67 26.73
CA ALA A 254 -26.63 -20.12 25.39
C ALA A 254 -25.69 -18.95 25.09
N GLN A 255 -25.41 -18.10 26.09
CA GLN A 255 -24.44 -17.00 25.95
C GLN A 255 -23.01 -17.53 25.77
N GLU A 256 -22.56 -18.50 26.59
CA GLU A 256 -21.22 -19.09 26.48
C GLU A 256 -20.96 -19.74 25.11
N GLU A 257 -21.98 -20.35 24.50
CA GLU A 257 -21.87 -21.05 23.20
C GLU A 257 -22.26 -20.17 21.99
N MET A 258 -22.71 -18.91 22.19
CA MET A 258 -23.29 -18.07 21.14
C MET A 258 -22.36 -17.89 19.94
N LEU A 259 -21.10 -17.50 20.18
CA LEU A 259 -20.15 -17.21 19.11
C LEU A 259 -19.75 -18.47 18.34
N ARG A 260 -19.57 -19.60 19.03
CA ARG A 260 -19.32 -20.89 18.40
C ARG A 260 -20.47 -21.30 17.48
N ASN A 261 -21.71 -21.20 17.96
CA ASN A 261 -22.89 -21.61 17.21
C ASN A 261 -23.11 -20.72 15.98
N ARG A 262 -23.00 -19.40 16.13
CA ARG A 262 -23.19 -18.44 15.02
C ARG A 262 -22.08 -18.53 13.97
N SER A 263 -20.84 -18.80 14.40
CA SER A 263 -19.70 -18.98 13.50
C SER A 263 -19.58 -20.39 12.90
N LYS A 264 -20.55 -21.29 13.14
CA LYS A 264 -20.52 -22.69 12.67
C LYS A 264 -19.24 -23.44 13.06
N ASN A 265 -18.78 -23.25 14.30
CA ASN A 265 -17.55 -23.81 14.88
C ASN A 265 -16.22 -23.24 14.34
N VAL A 266 -16.22 -22.15 13.58
CA VAL A 266 -14.97 -21.41 13.28
C VAL A 266 -14.38 -20.86 14.58
N ILE A 267 -15.22 -20.34 15.49
CA ILE A 267 -14.82 -19.96 16.84
C ILE A 267 -14.99 -21.18 17.74
N CYS A 268 -13.91 -21.61 18.40
CA CYS A 268 -13.97 -22.76 19.31
C CYS A 268 -14.78 -22.42 20.58
N GLY A 269 -15.34 -23.44 21.24
CA GLY A 269 -16.16 -23.24 22.45
C GLY A 269 -15.40 -22.54 23.57
N THR A 270 -14.10 -22.83 23.73
CA THR A 270 -13.26 -22.17 24.75
C THR A 270 -13.10 -20.67 24.48
N ALA A 271 -12.84 -20.28 23.22
CA ALA A 271 -12.76 -18.87 22.84
C ALA A 271 -14.11 -18.17 23.03
N SER A 272 -15.22 -18.79 22.60
CA SER A 272 -16.58 -18.27 22.79
C SER A 272 -16.88 -17.99 24.27
N LYS A 273 -16.53 -18.94 25.15
CA LYS A 273 -16.71 -18.80 26.59
C LYS A 273 -15.80 -17.74 27.21
N ASN A 274 -14.53 -17.66 26.79
CA ASN A 274 -13.59 -16.66 27.33
C ASN A 274 -13.99 -15.24 26.91
N ILE A 275 -14.46 -15.05 25.67
CA ILE A 275 -14.97 -13.76 25.20
C ILE A 275 -16.22 -13.37 25.98
N PHE A 276 -17.18 -14.30 26.15
CA PHE A 276 -18.36 -14.04 26.98
C PHE A 276 -17.99 -13.60 28.40
N LYS A 277 -17.01 -14.26 29.02
CA LYS A 277 -16.55 -13.89 30.36
C LYS A 277 -15.98 -12.46 30.41
N LEU A 278 -15.16 -12.07 29.44
CA LEU A 278 -14.60 -10.73 29.42
C LEU A 278 -15.67 -9.65 29.18
N VAL A 279 -16.63 -9.93 28.30
CA VAL A 279 -17.56 -8.91 27.77
C VAL A 279 -18.83 -8.78 28.61
N TRP A 280 -19.29 -9.85 29.25
CA TRP A 280 -20.61 -9.90 29.86
C TRP A 280 -20.69 -10.58 31.24
N SER A 281 -19.70 -11.38 31.65
CA SER A 281 -19.74 -11.94 33.01
C SER A 281 -19.21 -10.94 34.03
N GLU A 282 -19.97 -10.71 35.10
CA GLU A 282 -19.46 -10.10 36.34
C GLU A 282 -18.32 -10.92 36.97
#